data_AF-A0A1F7GV26-F1
#
_entry.id   AF-A0A1F7GV26-F1
#
_cell.length_a   1.000
_cell.length_b   1.000
_cell.length_c   1.000
_cell.angle_alpha   90.00
_cell.angle_beta   90.00
_cell.angle_gamma   90.00
#
_symmetry.space_group_name_H-M   'P 1'
#
loop_
_entity.id
_entity.type
_entity.pdbx_description
1 polymer ?
#
loop_
_entity_poly.entity_id
_entity_poly.type
_entity_poly.pdbx_seq_one_letter_code
_entity_poly.pdbx_strand_id
1 'polypeptide(L)'
;MTTRKTPARKTIVQEDTKNSPVSQVSNQYAFLRQRKNISVIFFLLILAILAFVYKSAFVVAFVNGRPITRLEIIKELERQGGAQTLDSLVSKVLIEQEAQKKGISVSQQEIDAELKDIEEQLKTQGQSLDQVLEAQGLSRKDLEEQTRLRIFLEKLLEDKVKVTDKEIEQALKEQKDALKESDDPEELRNQIKENLRNQKLSAEAQAYLQSLQEEAKIQYWMKY
;
A
#
# COMPACT_ATOMS: atom_id res chain seq x y z
N MET A 1 -58.83 89.91 46.48
CA MET A 1 -58.83 90.96 45.44
C MET A 1 -57.71 90.66 44.46
N THR A 2 -58.06 90.52 43.17
CA THR A 2 -57.31 90.94 41.94
C THR A 2 -55.79 90.69 41.85
N THR A 3 -55.14 90.26 40.76
CA THR A 3 -55.43 89.67 39.43
C THR A 3 -54.05 89.51 38.75
N ARG A 4 -53.82 88.38 38.05
CA ARG A 4 -53.16 88.21 36.73
C ARG A 4 -51.92 89.07 36.33
N LYS A 5 -50.81 88.41 35.93
CA LYS A 5 -50.31 88.26 34.52
C LYS A 5 -48.85 87.75 34.43
N THR A 6 -48.65 86.68 33.65
CA THR A 6 -47.43 86.14 32.98
C THR A 6 -46.99 87.11 31.83
N PRO A 7 -45.77 87.07 31.17
CA PRO A 7 -44.97 85.87 30.87
C PRO A 7 -43.41 85.94 30.71
N ALA A 8 -42.84 84.72 30.73
CA ALA A 8 -41.67 84.10 30.06
C ALA A 8 -40.43 84.90 29.56
N ARG A 9 -39.22 84.40 29.90
CA ARG A 9 -38.04 84.30 29.01
C ARG A 9 -37.06 83.17 29.43
N LYS A 10 -36.49 82.50 28.41
CA LYS A 10 -35.71 81.24 28.36
C LYS A 10 -34.34 81.19 29.07
N THR A 11 -34.08 80.01 29.66
CA THR A 11 -32.93 79.06 29.50
C THR A 11 -31.55 79.57 29.07
N ILE A 12 -30.49 79.26 29.85
CA ILE A 12 -29.30 78.45 29.44
C ILE A 12 -28.78 77.68 30.68
N VAL A 13 -28.40 76.43 30.44
CA VAL A 13 -27.91 75.38 31.36
C VAL A 13 -26.45 75.60 31.75
N GLN A 14 -26.08 75.31 33.01
CA GLN A 14 -24.78 74.71 33.35
C GLN A 14 -24.88 73.91 34.66
N GLU A 15 -23.95 72.99 34.77
CA GLU A 15 -24.02 71.64 35.35
C GLU A 15 -23.33 71.56 36.73
N ASP A 16 -23.37 70.36 37.32
CA ASP A 16 -22.59 69.87 38.47
C ASP A 16 -23.08 70.25 39.89
N THR A 17 -23.19 69.36 40.88
CA THR A 17 -22.82 67.94 41.04
C THR A 17 -23.60 67.38 42.25
N LYS A 18 -24.13 66.15 42.17
CA LYS A 18 -24.71 65.43 43.32
C LYS A 18 -24.32 63.94 43.28
N ASN A 19 -23.62 63.52 44.33
CA ASN A 19 -23.62 62.23 45.03
C ASN A 19 -23.60 60.90 44.26
N SER A 20 -22.54 60.12 44.48
CA SER A 20 -22.52 58.81 45.19
C SER A 20 -21.66 57.72 44.53
N PRO A 21 -20.99 56.84 45.32
CA PRO A 21 -19.91 55.99 44.87
C PRO A 21 -20.43 54.59 44.49
N VAL A 22 -20.82 54.39 43.23
CA VAL A 22 -21.06 53.04 42.69
C VAL A 22 -20.69 53.06 41.22
N SER A 23 -19.49 52.58 40.86
CA SER A 23 -19.18 52.00 39.53
C SER A 23 -17.68 51.88 39.24
N GLN A 24 -16.92 51.02 39.92
CA GLN A 24 -15.63 50.54 39.38
C GLN A 24 -15.32 49.08 39.75
N VAL A 25 -16.24 48.14 39.49
CA VAL A 25 -15.88 46.72 39.35
C VAL A 25 -16.77 46.08 38.27
N SER A 26 -16.44 46.30 36.99
CA SER A 26 -17.14 45.56 35.91
C SER A 26 -16.28 45.24 34.69
N ASN A 27 -14.95 45.26 34.81
CA ASN A 27 -14.04 44.88 33.71
C ASN A 27 -13.13 43.68 34.05
N GLN A 28 -13.67 42.64 34.70
CA GLN A 28 -12.96 41.36 34.87
C GLN A 28 -13.64 40.13 34.27
N TYR A 29 -14.84 40.27 33.68
CA TYR A 29 -15.56 39.13 33.07
C TYR A 29 -15.63 39.12 31.54
N ALA A 30 -15.02 40.10 30.86
CA ALA A 30 -14.91 40.08 29.39
C ALA A 30 -13.90 39.03 28.88
N PHE A 31 -12.91 38.65 29.68
CA PHE A 31 -11.81 37.78 29.26
C PHE A 31 -12.10 36.27 29.35
N LEU A 32 -13.02 35.85 30.23
CA LEU A 32 -13.30 34.41 30.46
C LEU A 32 -14.41 33.84 29.56
N ARG A 33 -15.24 34.68 28.94
CA ARG A 33 -16.20 34.25 27.91
C ARG A 33 -15.53 34.05 26.55
N GLN A 34 -14.42 34.75 26.31
CA GLN A 34 -13.66 34.70 25.07
C GLN A 34 -12.86 33.38 24.92
N ARG A 35 -12.36 32.80 26.02
CA ARG A 35 -11.62 31.52 26.00
C ARG A 35 -12.46 30.29 25.62
N LYS A 36 -13.74 30.23 26.03
CA LYS A 36 -14.64 29.13 25.61
C LYS A 36 -14.91 29.17 24.11
N ASN A 37 -15.06 30.35 23.53
CA ASN A 37 -15.23 30.51 22.08
C ASN A 37 -13.93 30.17 21.33
N ILE A 38 -12.75 30.51 21.88
CA ILE A 38 -11.45 30.14 21.30
C ILE A 38 -11.27 28.61 21.28
N SER A 39 -11.64 27.89 22.34
CA SER A 39 -11.61 26.41 22.33
C SER A 39 -12.56 25.81 21.30
N VAL A 40 -13.75 26.38 21.11
CA VAL A 40 -14.70 25.94 20.06
C VAL A 40 -14.16 26.25 18.67
N ILE A 41 -13.57 27.43 18.44
CA ILE A 41 -12.94 27.78 17.16
C ILE A 41 -11.76 26.87 16.88
N PHE A 42 -10.90 26.60 17.86
CA PHE A 42 -9.76 25.69 17.73
C PHE A 42 -10.22 24.25 17.44
N PHE A 43 -11.28 23.78 18.11
CA PHE A 43 -11.89 22.48 17.84
C PHE A 43 -12.48 22.42 16.42
N LEU A 44 -13.18 23.46 15.96
CA LEU A 44 -13.69 23.56 14.59
C LEU A 44 -12.57 23.64 13.55
N LEU A 45 -11.46 24.30 13.88
CA LEU A 45 -10.28 24.43 13.01
C LEU A 45 -9.55 23.09 12.91
N ILE A 46 -9.42 22.34 14.02
CA ILE A 46 -8.96 20.95 14.02
C ILE A 46 -9.90 20.06 13.20
N LEU A 47 -11.22 20.19 13.35
CA LEU A 47 -12.21 19.45 12.56
C LEU A 47 -12.11 19.75 11.06
N ALA A 48 -11.87 21.02 10.70
CA ALA A 48 -11.68 21.44 9.32
C ALA A 48 -10.35 20.92 8.74
N ILE A 49 -9.27 20.93 9.51
CA ILE A 49 -7.98 20.32 9.13
C ILE A 49 -8.14 18.80 8.99
N LEU A 50 -8.82 18.13 9.92
CA LEU A 50 -9.14 16.70 9.80
C LEU A 50 -9.94 16.46 8.52
N ALA A 51 -11.04 17.18 8.30
CA ALA A 51 -11.87 17.02 7.11
C ALA A 51 -11.06 17.27 5.81
N PHE A 52 -10.13 18.22 5.82
CA PHE A 52 -9.24 18.49 4.68
C PHE A 52 -8.21 17.36 4.45
N VAL A 53 -7.60 16.84 5.52
CA VAL A 53 -6.65 15.72 5.46
C VAL A 53 -7.35 14.41 5.05
N TYR A 54 -8.58 14.18 5.53
CA TYR A 54 -9.38 13.02 5.15
C TYR A 54 -10.04 13.18 3.77
N LYS A 55 -10.13 14.38 3.20
CA LYS A 55 -10.76 14.60 1.88
C LYS A 55 -10.10 13.77 0.78
N SER A 56 -8.77 13.68 0.75
CA SER A 56 -8.02 12.86 -0.22
C SER A 56 -8.14 11.35 0.05
N ALA A 57 -8.50 10.95 1.29
CA ALA A 57 -8.77 9.56 1.63
C ALA A 57 -10.13 9.09 1.09
N PHE A 58 -11.09 10.00 0.87
CA PHE A 58 -12.45 9.68 0.41
C PHE A 58 -12.72 10.09 -1.04
N VAL A 59 -12.23 11.24 -1.50
CA VAL A 59 -12.44 11.76 -2.86
C VAL A 59 -11.10 11.94 -3.56
N VAL A 60 -10.92 11.21 -4.66
CA VAL A 60 -9.67 11.17 -5.43
C VAL A 60 -9.69 12.19 -6.57
N ALA A 61 -10.83 12.39 -7.22
CA ALA A 61 -10.97 13.35 -8.31
C ALA A 61 -12.36 13.98 -8.37
N PHE A 62 -12.51 15.10 -9.08
CA PHE A 62 -13.81 15.65 -9.48
C PHE A 62 -13.85 15.74 -11.00
N VAL A 63 -14.96 15.31 -11.61
CA VAL A 63 -15.22 15.44 -13.04
C VAL A 63 -16.53 16.19 -13.21
N ASN A 64 -16.46 17.43 -13.70
CA ASN A 64 -17.63 18.30 -13.90
C ASN A 64 -18.55 18.41 -12.65
N GLY A 65 -17.94 18.51 -11.47
CA GLY A 65 -18.67 18.59 -10.19
C GLY A 65 -19.09 17.25 -9.59
N ARG A 66 -18.89 16.12 -10.30
CA ARG A 66 -19.08 14.77 -9.74
C ARG A 66 -17.79 14.28 -9.08
N PRO A 67 -17.77 13.97 -7.77
CA PRO A 67 -16.61 13.35 -7.14
C PRO A 67 -16.44 11.90 -7.60
N ILE A 68 -15.20 11.46 -7.76
CA ILE A 68 -14.78 10.06 -7.85
C ILE A 68 -14.13 9.71 -6.53
N THR A 69 -14.68 8.71 -5.85
CA THR A 69 -14.25 8.30 -4.52
C THR A 69 -13.22 7.17 -4.57
N ARG A 70 -12.42 7.06 -3.51
CA ARG A 70 -11.47 5.95 -3.39
C ARG A 70 -12.17 4.59 -3.32
N LEU A 71 -13.35 4.54 -2.70
CA LEU A 71 -14.14 3.32 -2.61
C LEU A 71 -14.68 2.86 -3.97
N GLU A 72 -15.07 3.80 -4.85
CA GLU A 72 -15.43 3.47 -6.24
C GLU A 72 -14.25 2.86 -6.99
N ILE A 73 -13.05 3.43 -6.83
CA ILE A 73 -11.82 2.89 -7.45
C ILE A 73 -11.52 1.48 -6.92
N ILE A 74 -11.52 1.30 -5.59
CA ILE A 74 -11.25 -0.02 -4.97
C ILE A 74 -12.26 -1.05 -5.46
N LYS A 75 -13.55 -0.73 -5.43
CA LYS A 75 -14.61 -1.64 -5.89
C LYS A 75 -14.43 -2.02 -7.35
N GLU A 76 -14.01 -1.09 -8.19
CA GLU A 76 -13.74 -1.36 -9.60
C GLU A 76 -12.49 -2.22 -9.80
N LEU A 77 -11.42 -2.00 -9.02
CA LEU A 77 -10.22 -2.87 -9.03
C LEU A 77 -10.54 -4.28 -8.50
N GLU A 78 -11.32 -4.39 -7.43
CA GLU A 78 -11.82 -5.67 -6.90
C GLU A 78 -12.66 -6.41 -7.95
N ARG A 79 -13.52 -5.69 -8.69
CA ARG A 79 -14.29 -6.25 -9.80
C ARG A 79 -13.39 -6.74 -10.95
N GLN A 80 -12.32 -6.02 -11.25
CA GLN A 80 -11.42 -6.34 -12.37
C GLN A 80 -10.46 -7.49 -12.05
N GLY A 81 -9.93 -7.57 -10.83
CA GLY A 81 -8.87 -8.51 -10.48
C GLY A 81 -8.89 -9.03 -9.04
N GLY A 82 -9.89 -8.66 -8.22
CA GLY A 82 -9.94 -9.01 -6.80
C GLY A 82 -9.90 -10.52 -6.54
N ALA A 83 -10.59 -11.33 -7.35
CA ALA A 83 -10.55 -12.79 -7.23
C ALA A 83 -9.13 -13.36 -7.43
N GLN A 84 -8.43 -12.92 -8.48
CA GLN A 84 -7.07 -13.36 -8.78
C GLN A 84 -6.07 -12.85 -7.74
N THR A 85 -6.21 -11.59 -7.30
CA THR A 85 -5.37 -11.02 -6.25
C THR A 85 -5.55 -11.78 -4.93
N LEU A 86 -6.79 -12.10 -4.55
CA LEU A 86 -7.06 -12.88 -3.34
C LEU A 86 -6.45 -14.28 -3.43
N ASP A 87 -6.62 -14.98 -4.56
CA ASP A 87 -6.06 -16.33 -4.76
C ASP A 87 -4.52 -16.32 -4.67
N SER A 88 -3.87 -15.32 -5.27
CA SER A 88 -2.42 -15.13 -5.16
C SER A 88 -1.98 -14.88 -3.71
N LEU A 89 -2.71 -14.04 -2.96
CA LEU A 89 -2.42 -13.78 -1.55
C LEU A 89 -2.62 -15.02 -0.67
N VAL A 90 -3.68 -15.79 -0.91
CA VAL A 90 -3.91 -17.07 -0.24
C VAL A 90 -2.74 -18.02 -0.50
N SER A 91 -2.34 -18.16 -1.76
CA SER A 91 -1.20 -19.01 -2.15
C SER A 91 0.09 -18.59 -1.47
N LYS A 92 0.38 -17.27 -1.41
CA LYS A 92 1.54 -16.72 -0.68
C LYS A 92 1.53 -17.15 0.79
N VAL A 93 0.40 -16.93 1.49
CA VAL A 93 0.27 -17.28 2.91
C VAL A 93 0.44 -18.77 3.14
N LEU A 94 -0.12 -19.63 2.27
CA LEU A 94 0.01 -21.08 2.38
C LEU A 94 1.47 -21.54 2.22
N ILE A 95 2.20 -21.00 1.25
CA ILE A 95 3.63 -21.31 1.06
C ILE A 95 4.43 -20.90 2.31
N GLU A 96 4.22 -19.69 2.83
CA GLU A 96 4.91 -19.20 4.02
C GLU A 96 4.62 -20.07 5.25
N GLN A 97 3.36 -20.47 5.44
CA GLN A 97 2.96 -21.36 6.53
C GLN A 97 3.60 -22.75 6.41
N GLU A 98 3.61 -23.33 5.22
CA GLU A 98 4.18 -24.65 5.01
C GLU A 98 5.72 -24.63 5.13
N ALA A 99 6.38 -23.59 4.64
CA ALA A 99 7.81 -23.37 4.87
C ALA A 99 8.12 -23.29 6.37
N GLN A 100 7.35 -22.50 7.12
CA GLN A 100 7.50 -22.39 8.57
C GLN A 100 7.28 -23.75 9.27
N LYS A 101 6.24 -24.49 8.89
CA LYS A 101 5.91 -25.82 9.44
C LYS A 101 7.04 -26.84 9.20
N LYS A 102 7.72 -26.76 8.06
CA LYS A 102 8.89 -27.61 7.74
C LYS A 102 10.22 -27.04 8.25
N GLY A 103 10.21 -25.91 8.97
CA GLY A 103 11.43 -25.29 9.49
C GLY A 103 12.34 -24.71 8.41
N ILE A 104 11.79 -24.40 7.23
CA ILE A 104 12.52 -23.79 6.12
C ILE A 104 12.56 -22.28 6.33
N SER A 105 13.76 -21.72 6.31
CA SER A 105 13.98 -20.27 6.32
C SER A 105 14.71 -19.82 5.07
N VAL A 106 14.45 -18.58 4.65
CA VAL A 106 15.19 -17.90 3.58
C VAL A 106 15.92 -16.72 4.21
N SER A 107 17.24 -16.72 4.07
CA SER A 107 18.10 -15.64 4.55
C SER A 107 18.11 -14.47 3.58
N GLN A 108 18.48 -13.28 4.06
CA GLN A 108 18.64 -12.12 3.18
C GLN A 108 19.75 -12.35 2.14
N GLN A 109 20.82 -13.07 2.50
CA GLN A 109 21.92 -13.37 1.59
C GLN A 109 21.48 -14.18 0.37
N GLU A 110 20.55 -15.12 0.54
CA GLU A 110 19.99 -15.91 -0.57
C GLU A 110 19.14 -15.04 -1.49
N ILE A 111 18.38 -14.10 -0.92
CA ILE A 111 17.59 -13.14 -1.71
C ILE A 111 18.52 -12.22 -2.49
N ASP A 112 19.53 -11.65 -1.82
CA ASP A 112 20.48 -10.72 -2.45
C ASP A 112 21.27 -11.39 -3.58
N ALA A 113 21.61 -12.67 -3.44
CA ALA A 113 22.26 -13.45 -4.49
C ALA A 113 21.38 -13.56 -5.75
N GLU A 114 20.11 -13.96 -5.59
CA GLU A 114 19.19 -14.07 -6.73
C GLU A 114 18.91 -12.70 -7.36
N LEU A 115 18.77 -11.64 -6.55
CA LEU A 115 18.61 -10.28 -7.07
C LEU A 115 19.83 -9.81 -7.86
N LYS A 116 21.03 -10.20 -7.44
CA LYS A 116 22.27 -9.89 -8.16
C LYS A 116 22.30 -10.59 -9.51
N ASP A 117 21.88 -11.85 -9.58
CA ASP A 117 21.81 -12.61 -10.83
C ASP A 117 20.80 -11.98 -11.81
N ILE A 118 19.63 -11.57 -11.31
CA ILE A 118 18.64 -10.81 -12.11
C ILE A 118 19.24 -9.49 -12.60
N GLU A 119 19.93 -8.75 -11.73
CA GLU A 119 20.54 -7.47 -12.10
C GLU A 119 21.64 -7.65 -13.15
N GLU A 120 22.46 -8.69 -13.05
CA GLU A 120 23.48 -9.02 -14.05
C GLU A 120 22.85 -9.41 -15.39
N GLN A 121 21.80 -10.23 -15.38
CA GLN A 121 21.07 -10.61 -16.59
C GLN A 121 20.39 -9.40 -17.28
N LEU A 122 19.93 -8.41 -16.53
CA LEU A 122 19.38 -7.17 -17.10
C LEU A 122 20.50 -6.27 -17.67
N LYS A 123 21.66 -6.22 -17.00
CA LYS A 123 22.82 -5.45 -17.48
C LYS A 123 23.34 -5.97 -18.81
N THR A 124 23.35 -7.29 -19.04
CA THR A 124 23.74 -7.86 -20.35
C THR A 124 22.76 -7.45 -21.46
N GLN A 125 21.51 -7.14 -21.11
CA GLN A 125 20.48 -6.62 -22.02
C GLN A 125 20.47 -5.09 -22.11
N GLY A 126 21.40 -4.39 -21.43
CA GLY A 126 21.49 -2.94 -21.44
C GLY A 126 20.41 -2.24 -20.60
N GLN A 127 19.77 -2.95 -19.68
CA GLN A 127 18.73 -2.41 -18.79
C GLN A 127 19.22 -2.36 -17.34
N SER A 128 18.67 -1.43 -16.53
CA SER A 128 18.85 -1.46 -15.08
C SER A 128 17.63 -2.06 -14.38
N LEU A 129 17.86 -2.76 -13.27
CA LEU A 129 16.79 -3.34 -12.47
C LEU A 129 15.77 -2.27 -12.01
N ASP A 130 16.25 -1.10 -11.57
CA ASP A 130 15.39 -0.01 -11.11
C ASP A 130 14.47 0.51 -12.21
N GLN A 131 14.96 0.63 -13.44
CA GLN A 131 14.14 1.06 -14.58
C GLN A 131 13.06 0.04 -14.93
N VAL A 132 13.40 -1.26 -14.88
CA VAL A 132 12.44 -2.33 -15.15
C VAL A 132 11.35 -2.37 -14.09
N LEU A 133 11.72 -2.23 -12.81
CA LEU A 133 10.76 -2.21 -11.71
C LEU A 133 9.85 -0.97 -11.77
N GLU A 134 10.41 0.21 -12.03
CA GLU A 134 9.62 1.45 -12.16
C GLU A 134 8.62 1.35 -13.32
N ALA A 135 9.04 0.81 -14.48
CA ALA A 135 8.16 0.60 -15.63
C ALA A 135 7.00 -0.36 -15.32
N GLN A 136 7.20 -1.30 -14.39
CA GLN A 136 6.17 -2.25 -13.94
C GLN A 136 5.36 -1.72 -12.74
N GLY A 137 5.70 -0.55 -12.20
CA GLY A 137 5.07 0.00 -11.00
C GLY A 137 5.40 -0.79 -9.72
N LEU A 138 6.55 -1.49 -9.71
CA LEU A 138 7.02 -2.30 -8.59
C LEU A 138 8.16 -1.60 -7.84
N SER A 139 8.28 -1.89 -6.56
CA SER A 139 9.44 -1.53 -5.75
C SER A 139 10.44 -2.68 -5.67
N ARG A 140 11.69 -2.40 -5.26
CA ARG A 140 12.67 -3.44 -4.93
C ARG A 140 12.16 -4.40 -3.85
N LYS A 141 11.40 -3.89 -2.88
CA LYS A 141 10.79 -4.71 -1.84
C LYS A 141 9.78 -5.71 -2.40
N ASP A 142 8.99 -5.32 -3.40
CA ASP A 142 8.04 -6.23 -4.05
C ASP A 142 8.80 -7.37 -4.74
N LEU A 143 9.91 -7.06 -5.41
CA LEU A 143 10.77 -8.07 -6.01
C LEU A 143 11.43 -8.96 -4.94
N GLU A 144 11.94 -8.41 -3.84
CA GLU A 144 12.48 -9.20 -2.72
C GLU A 144 11.45 -10.19 -2.16
N GLU A 145 10.19 -9.75 -2.00
CA GLU A 145 9.11 -10.62 -1.52
C GLU A 145 8.77 -11.73 -2.53
N GLN A 146 8.76 -11.42 -3.83
CA GLN A 146 8.56 -12.42 -4.89
C GLN A 146 9.71 -13.43 -4.94
N THR A 147 10.95 -12.95 -4.87
CA THR A 147 12.17 -13.77 -4.81
C THR A 147 12.14 -14.69 -3.59
N ARG A 148 11.80 -14.16 -2.41
CA ARG A 148 11.65 -14.97 -1.20
C ARG A 148 10.63 -16.10 -1.39
N LEU A 149 9.48 -15.80 -1.98
CA LEU A 149 8.43 -16.79 -2.21
C LEU A 149 8.90 -17.89 -3.18
N ARG A 150 9.61 -17.51 -4.24
CA ARG A 150 10.23 -18.47 -5.17
C ARG A 150 11.24 -19.37 -4.45
N ILE A 151 12.15 -18.80 -3.66
CA ILE A 151 13.14 -19.59 -2.91
C ILE A 151 12.45 -20.55 -1.92
N PHE A 152 11.36 -20.13 -1.27
CA PHE A 152 10.57 -21.03 -0.43
C PHE A 152 10.03 -22.22 -1.22
N LEU A 153 9.43 -21.99 -2.38
CA LEU A 153 8.93 -23.06 -3.25
C LEU A 153 10.06 -24.00 -3.71
N GLU A 154 11.20 -23.45 -4.11
CA GLU A 154 12.36 -24.24 -4.52
C GLU A 154 12.85 -25.17 -3.40
N LYS A 155 12.95 -24.66 -2.17
CA LYS A 155 13.34 -25.46 -1.01
C LYS A 155 12.27 -26.49 -0.61
N LEU A 156 10.99 -26.11 -0.70
CA LEU A 156 9.87 -27.00 -0.38
C LEU A 156 9.75 -28.18 -1.35
N LEU A 157 10.20 -27.99 -2.59
CA LEU A 157 10.06 -28.93 -3.69
C LEU A 157 11.40 -29.49 -4.17
N GLU A 158 12.50 -29.25 -3.45
CA GLU A 158 13.87 -29.60 -3.86
C GLU A 158 13.97 -31.06 -4.33
N ASP A 159 13.37 -31.99 -3.58
CA ASP A 159 13.38 -33.41 -3.91
C ASP A 159 12.60 -33.77 -5.17
N LYS A 160 11.58 -32.99 -5.53
CA LYS A 160 10.72 -33.22 -6.69
C LYS A 160 11.27 -32.59 -7.97
N VAL A 161 12.08 -31.54 -7.85
CA VAL A 161 12.61 -30.78 -9.00
C VAL A 161 14.00 -31.24 -9.45
N LYS A 162 14.55 -32.29 -8.83
CA LYS A 162 15.82 -32.89 -9.25
C LYS A 162 15.75 -33.34 -10.72
N VAL A 163 16.67 -32.84 -11.53
CA VAL A 163 16.81 -33.19 -12.94
C VAL A 163 17.84 -34.30 -13.06
N THR A 164 17.48 -35.37 -13.76
CA THR A 164 18.34 -36.54 -13.99
C THR A 164 19.15 -36.40 -15.28
N ASP A 165 20.32 -37.03 -15.34
CA ASP A 165 21.16 -37.01 -16.57
C ASP A 165 20.41 -37.54 -17.80
N LYS A 166 19.52 -38.52 -17.60
CA LYS A 166 18.70 -39.07 -18.69
C LYS A 166 17.77 -38.02 -19.30
N GLU A 167 17.18 -37.16 -18.48
CA GLU A 167 16.30 -36.07 -18.94
C GLU A 167 17.11 -35.02 -19.71
N ILE A 168 18.31 -34.69 -19.23
CA ILE A 168 19.23 -33.78 -19.92
C ILE A 168 19.64 -34.34 -21.28
N GLU A 169 20.03 -35.62 -21.33
CA GLU A 169 20.38 -36.29 -22.59
C GLU A 169 19.21 -36.35 -23.57
N GLN A 170 17.99 -36.55 -23.08
CA GLN A 170 16.81 -36.54 -23.92
C GLN A 170 16.55 -35.14 -24.50
N ALA A 171 16.60 -34.09 -23.68
CA ALA A 171 16.43 -32.72 -24.13
C ALA A 171 17.53 -32.29 -25.13
N LEU A 172 18.78 -32.70 -24.89
CA LEU A 172 19.90 -32.49 -25.83
C LEU A 172 19.66 -33.18 -27.18
N LYS A 173 19.05 -34.37 -27.20
CA LYS A 173 18.69 -35.08 -28.44
C LYS A 173 17.57 -34.39 -29.22
N GLU A 174 16.70 -33.67 -28.54
CA GLU A 174 15.65 -32.87 -29.15
C GLU A 174 16.22 -31.55 -29.72
N GLN A 175 17.29 -31.03 -29.12
CA GLN A 175 18.00 -29.81 -29.53
C GLN A 175 19.34 -30.09 -30.26
N LYS A 176 19.36 -31.14 -31.10
CA LYS A 176 20.57 -31.60 -31.80
C LYS A 176 21.31 -30.53 -32.59
N ASP A 177 20.59 -29.57 -33.17
CA ASP A 177 21.21 -28.52 -33.99
C ASP A 177 21.86 -27.45 -33.11
N ALA A 178 21.24 -27.07 -31.99
CA ALA A 178 21.86 -26.20 -30.98
C ALA A 178 23.13 -26.82 -30.36
N LEU A 179 23.18 -28.14 -30.20
CA LEU A 179 24.37 -28.84 -29.72
C LEU A 179 25.53 -28.82 -30.73
N LYS A 180 25.25 -28.84 -32.04
CA LYS A 180 26.30 -28.76 -33.08
C LYS A 180 26.85 -27.35 -33.25
N GLU A 181 26.04 -26.34 -32.99
CA GLU A 181 26.38 -24.92 -33.12
C GLU A 181 26.95 -24.32 -31.82
N SER A 182 26.93 -25.07 -30.72
CA SER A 182 27.42 -24.61 -29.42
C SER A 182 28.95 -24.70 -29.36
N ASP A 183 29.58 -23.54 -29.11
CA ASP A 183 31.01 -23.43 -28.83
C ASP A 183 31.38 -23.91 -27.40
N ASP A 184 30.38 -24.09 -26.52
CA ASP A 184 30.54 -24.57 -25.14
C ASP A 184 29.42 -25.59 -24.76
N PRO A 185 29.65 -26.90 -25.00
CA PRO A 185 28.68 -27.94 -24.71
C PRO A 185 28.32 -28.09 -23.23
N GLU A 186 29.22 -27.73 -22.31
CA GLU A 186 28.98 -27.82 -20.87
C GLU A 186 28.01 -26.72 -20.42
N GLU A 187 28.20 -25.49 -20.92
CA GLU A 187 27.29 -24.38 -20.67
C GLU A 187 25.89 -24.66 -21.23
N LEU A 188 25.79 -25.21 -22.45
CA LEU A 188 24.52 -25.64 -23.03
C LEU A 188 23.84 -26.71 -22.16
N ARG A 189 24.60 -27.67 -21.62
CA ARG A 189 24.07 -28.71 -20.72
C ARG A 189 23.51 -28.10 -19.44
N ASN A 190 24.20 -27.13 -18.85
CA ASN A 190 23.75 -26.41 -17.65
C ASN A 190 22.48 -25.61 -17.91
N GLN A 191 22.40 -24.89 -19.02
CA GLN A 191 21.20 -24.15 -19.40
C GLN A 191 19.99 -25.07 -19.60
N ILE A 192 20.17 -26.22 -20.26
CA ILE A 192 19.11 -27.22 -20.41
C ILE A 192 18.67 -27.76 -19.06
N LYS A 193 19.64 -28.06 -18.17
CA LYS A 193 19.34 -28.52 -16.81
C LYS A 193 18.51 -27.50 -16.03
N GLU A 194 18.90 -26.22 -16.04
CA GLU A 194 18.15 -25.17 -15.35
C GLU A 194 16.76 -24.95 -15.98
N ASN A 195 16.65 -25.00 -17.31
CA ASN A 195 15.36 -24.92 -17.99
C ASN A 195 14.43 -26.09 -17.59
N LEU A 196 14.94 -27.32 -17.56
CA LEU A 196 14.18 -28.49 -17.10
C LEU A 196 13.80 -28.37 -15.63
N ARG A 197 14.71 -27.89 -14.77
CA ARG A 197 14.44 -27.65 -13.36
C ARG A 197 13.32 -26.63 -13.18
N ASN A 198 13.36 -25.52 -13.91
CA ASN A 198 12.34 -24.47 -13.86
C ASN A 198 10.98 -24.98 -14.36
N GLN A 199 10.96 -25.80 -15.41
CA GLN A 199 9.73 -26.44 -15.90
C GLN A 199 9.13 -27.38 -14.85
N LYS A 200 9.95 -28.25 -14.25
CA LYS A 200 9.52 -29.14 -13.16
C LYS A 200 9.02 -28.36 -11.95
N LEU A 201 9.76 -27.32 -11.54
CA LEU A 201 9.37 -26.47 -10.42
C LEU A 201 8.00 -25.83 -10.67
N SER A 202 7.76 -25.28 -11.86
CA SER A 202 6.48 -24.67 -12.21
C SER A 202 5.33 -25.69 -12.11
N ALA A 203 5.51 -26.88 -12.67
CA ALA A 203 4.49 -27.94 -12.64
C ALA A 203 4.23 -28.45 -11.21
N GLU A 204 5.29 -28.75 -10.46
CA GLU A 204 5.20 -29.23 -9.08
C GLU A 204 4.67 -28.15 -8.14
N ALA A 205 5.01 -26.88 -8.34
CA ALA A 205 4.49 -25.77 -7.55
C ALA A 205 2.98 -25.60 -7.74
N GLN A 206 2.48 -25.73 -8.97
CA GLN A 206 1.04 -25.66 -9.22
C GLN A 206 0.30 -26.80 -8.52
N ALA A 207 0.77 -28.04 -8.66
CA ALA A 207 0.16 -29.20 -8.00
C ALA A 207 0.26 -29.10 -6.47
N TYR A 208 1.40 -28.62 -5.95
CA TYR A 208 1.61 -28.48 -4.53
C TYR A 208 0.73 -27.40 -3.92
N LEU A 209 0.59 -26.24 -4.58
CA LEU A 209 -0.31 -25.17 -4.15
C LEU A 209 -1.76 -25.64 -4.09
N GLN A 210 -2.21 -26.43 -5.07
CA GLN A 210 -3.55 -27.03 -5.03
C GLN A 210 -3.72 -27.94 -3.82
N SER A 211 -2.74 -28.80 -3.52
CA SER A 211 -2.80 -29.65 -2.33
C SER A 211 -2.86 -28.85 -1.02
N LEU A 212 -2.07 -27.77 -0.92
CA LEU A 212 -2.11 -26.88 0.24
C LEU A 212 -3.46 -26.18 0.38
N GLN A 213 -4.08 -25.76 -0.73
CA GLN A 213 -5.38 -25.13 -0.72
C GLN A 213 -6.49 -26.10 -0.28
N GLU A 214 -6.44 -27.36 -0.74
CA GLU A 214 -7.41 -28.41 -0.36
C GLU A 214 -7.28 -28.82 1.12
N GLU A 215 -6.06 -28.88 1.64
CA GLU A 215 -5.80 -29.23 3.04
C GLU A 215 -6.06 -28.06 3.99
N ALA A 216 -5.95 -26.82 3.51
CA ALA A 216 -6.10 -25.64 4.34
C ALA A 216 -7.56 -25.33 4.67
N LYS A 217 -7.78 -24.91 5.93
CA LYS A 217 -9.07 -24.37 6.35
C LYS A 217 -9.17 -22.90 5.97
N ILE A 218 -9.66 -22.62 4.77
CA ILE A 218 -9.80 -21.25 4.27
C ILE A 218 -11.23 -20.74 4.50
N GLN A 219 -11.36 -19.56 5.11
CA GLN A 219 -12.64 -18.88 5.33
C GLN A 219 -12.70 -17.59 4.52
N TYR A 220 -13.67 -17.52 3.60
CA TYR A 220 -13.89 -16.35 2.76
C TYR A 220 -15.06 -15.53 3.30
N TRP A 221 -14.79 -14.29 3.74
CA TRP A 221 -15.83 -13.35 4.16
C TRP A 221 -16.33 -12.44 3.03
N MET A 222 -15.61 -12.41 1.92
CA MET A 222 -15.96 -11.66 0.72
C MET A 222 -15.80 -12.58 -0.49
N LYS A 223 -16.70 -12.43 -1.46
CA LYS A 223 -16.60 -13.05 -2.78
C LYS A 223 -16.51 -11.93 -3.80
N TYR A 224 -15.53 -12.04 -4.68
CA TYR A 224 -15.31 -11.13 -5.80
C TYR A 224 -16.03 -11.64 -7.04
#